data_AF-A0A7S4RWN3-F1
#
_entry.id   AF-A0A7S4RWN3-F1
#
_cell.length_a   1.000
_cell.length_b   1.000
_cell.length_c   1.000
_cell.angle_alpha   90.00
_cell.angle_beta   90.00
_cell.angle_gamma   90.00
#
_symmetry.space_group_name_H-M   'P 1'
#
loop_
_entity.id
_entity.type
_entity.pdbx_description
1 polymer ?
#
loop_
_entity_poly.entity_id
_entity_poly.type
_entity_poly.pdbx_seq_one_letter_code
_entity_poly.pdbx_strand_id
1 'polypeptide(L)'
;VGKLQALEIFDVAHNQLSGPIPTEVGNLRALHSFLADNNLLTGPIPTELVNLQALETFSLWVNQLTGTIPTELGNIRTLNSLTFGFNFLTGSIPTELQNLKALQLLYLSNNQLTGPIPPELQKLQALMGLYLDFNQLTGPIPTELGNMKLLNSLMLANNQLTGQIPSELGNLQKLDILQLENNQLTGQIPTEVQNLELLQSLTLDGNAFDSN
;
A
#
# COMPACT_ATOMS: atom_id res chain seq x y z
N VAL A 1 -22.88 -9.66 -12.88
CA VAL A 1 -21.63 -10.43 -13.06
C VAL A 1 -21.50 -11.62 -12.10
N GLY A 2 -21.90 -11.51 -10.82
CA GLY A 2 -21.69 -12.53 -9.78
C GLY A 2 -22.22 -13.97 -9.98
N LYS A 3 -22.83 -14.29 -11.12
CA LYS A 3 -23.24 -15.66 -11.49
C LYS A 3 -22.18 -16.41 -12.30
N LEU A 4 -21.13 -15.73 -12.76
CA LEU A 4 -20.07 -16.30 -13.61
C LEU A 4 -19.03 -17.05 -12.77
N GLN A 5 -19.39 -18.25 -12.30
CA GLN A 5 -18.58 -19.02 -11.32
C GLN A 5 -17.23 -19.50 -11.86
N ALA A 6 -17.04 -19.56 -13.18
CA ALA A 6 -15.78 -19.94 -13.83
C ALA A 6 -14.93 -18.74 -14.27
N LEU A 7 -15.32 -17.51 -13.91
CA LEU A 7 -14.60 -16.31 -14.31
C LEU A 7 -13.30 -16.19 -13.50
N GLU A 8 -12.16 -16.25 -14.18
CA GLU A 8 -10.83 -16.15 -13.57
C GLU A 8 -10.23 -14.74 -13.66
N ILE A 9 -10.58 -14.00 -14.70
CA ILE A 9 -10.12 -12.63 -14.93
C ILE A 9 -11.36 -11.76 -15.16
N PHE A 10 -11.49 -10.71 -14.37
CA PHE A 10 -12.51 -9.69 -14.53
C PHE A 10 -11.83 -8.35 -14.69
N ASP A 11 -11.65 -7.95 -15.95
CA ASP A 11 -11.03 -6.69 -16.33
C ASP A 11 -12.07 -5.75 -16.94
N VAL A 12 -12.24 -4.61 -16.26
CA VAL A 12 -13.09 -3.49 -16.68
C VAL A 12 -12.34 -2.17 -16.57
N ALA A 13 -11.01 -2.22 -16.56
CA ALA A 13 -10.19 -1.03 -16.45
C ALA A 13 -10.41 -0.06 -17.63
N HIS A 14 -10.17 1.24 -17.40
CA HIS A 14 -10.27 2.30 -18.41
C HIS A 14 -11.67 2.44 -19.03
N ASN A 15 -12.69 2.48 -18.18
CA ASN A 15 -14.07 2.72 -18.58
C ASN A 15 -14.67 3.94 -17.84
N GLN A 16 -15.96 4.18 -18.03
CA GLN A 16 -16.71 5.21 -17.31
C GLN A 16 -17.67 4.58 -16.29
N LEU A 17 -17.32 3.41 -15.75
CA LEU A 17 -18.17 2.72 -14.79
C LEU A 17 -18.30 3.56 -13.53
N SER A 18 -19.53 3.82 -13.13
CA SER A 18 -19.87 4.66 -11.98
C SER A 18 -20.73 3.91 -10.97
N GLY A 19 -20.76 4.41 -9.74
CA GLY A 19 -21.50 3.79 -8.64
C GLY A 19 -20.64 2.80 -7.86
N PRO A 20 -21.23 2.11 -6.87
CA PRO A 20 -20.47 1.22 -6.00
C PRO A 20 -20.04 -0.07 -6.69
N ILE A 21 -18.94 -0.64 -6.20
CA ILE A 21 -18.57 -2.02 -6.51
C ILE A 21 -19.69 -2.94 -6.00
N PRO A 22 -20.36 -3.72 -6.86
CA PRO A 22 -21.45 -4.60 -6.42
C PRO A 22 -20.94 -5.71 -5.50
N THR A 23 -21.64 -5.97 -4.39
CA THR A 23 -21.26 -7.02 -3.43
C THR A 23 -21.25 -8.40 -4.06
N GLU A 24 -22.04 -8.61 -5.12
CA GLU A 24 -22.11 -9.87 -5.86
C GLU A 24 -20.80 -10.22 -6.60
N VAL A 25 -19.86 -9.29 -6.75
CA VAL A 25 -18.51 -9.60 -7.22
C VAL A 25 -17.84 -10.61 -6.29
N GLY A 26 -18.12 -10.56 -4.97
CA GLY A 26 -17.63 -11.55 -4.00
C GLY A 26 -18.10 -12.99 -4.25
N ASN A 27 -19.06 -13.23 -5.15
CA ASN A 27 -19.49 -14.57 -5.54
C ASN A 27 -18.58 -15.22 -6.61
N LEU A 28 -17.62 -14.50 -7.18
CA LEU A 28 -16.73 -14.98 -8.25
C LEU A 28 -15.54 -15.77 -7.68
N ARG A 29 -15.79 -16.93 -7.09
CA ARG A 29 -14.78 -17.67 -6.29
C ARG A 29 -13.56 -18.17 -7.07
N ALA A 30 -13.65 -18.27 -8.40
CA ALA A 30 -12.54 -18.64 -9.28
C ALA A 30 -11.68 -17.44 -9.72
N LEU A 31 -11.99 -16.23 -9.26
CA LEU A 31 -11.34 -15.01 -9.74
C LEU A 31 -9.92 -14.87 -9.19
N HIS A 32 -8.96 -14.78 -10.10
CA HIS A 32 -7.53 -14.56 -9.84
C HIS A 32 -7.14 -13.09 -10.05
N SER A 33 -7.80 -12.39 -10.99
CA SER A 33 -7.53 -10.98 -11.25
C SER A 33 -8.82 -10.18 -11.33
N PHE A 34 -8.93 -9.16 -10.47
CA PHE A 34 -9.96 -8.15 -10.55
C PHE A 34 -9.32 -6.80 -10.85
N LEU A 35 -9.49 -6.32 -12.08
CA LEU A 35 -8.91 -5.07 -12.58
C LEU A 35 -10.04 -4.10 -12.90
N ALA A 36 -10.18 -3.04 -12.11
CA ALA A 36 -11.20 -2.01 -12.29
C ALA A 36 -10.62 -0.59 -12.25
N ASP A 37 -9.36 -0.46 -12.67
CA ASP A 37 -8.63 0.80 -12.66
C ASP A 37 -9.25 1.84 -13.60
N ASN A 38 -9.00 3.12 -13.34
CA ASN A 38 -9.38 4.23 -14.22
C ASN A 38 -10.87 4.19 -14.56
N ASN A 39 -11.71 4.29 -13.53
CA ASN A 39 -13.17 4.36 -13.63
C ASN A 39 -13.70 5.50 -12.72
N LEU A 40 -15.02 5.57 -12.57
CA LEU A 40 -15.72 6.51 -11.69
C LEU A 40 -16.41 5.77 -10.53
N LEU A 41 -15.87 4.63 -10.09
CA LEU A 41 -16.46 3.82 -9.03
C LEU A 41 -16.45 4.60 -7.71
N THR A 42 -17.56 4.55 -6.97
CA THR A 42 -17.79 5.31 -5.74
C THR A 42 -18.08 4.38 -4.57
N GLY A 43 -18.21 4.94 -3.36
CA GLY A 43 -18.60 4.18 -2.18
C GLY A 43 -17.47 3.28 -1.63
N PRO A 44 -17.77 2.47 -0.60
CA PRO A 44 -16.79 1.65 0.07
C PRO A 44 -16.38 0.42 -0.75
N ILE A 45 -15.17 -0.08 -0.47
CA ILE A 45 -14.75 -1.42 -0.89
C ILE A 45 -15.61 -2.44 -0.12
N PRO A 46 -16.42 -3.28 -0.80
CA PRO A 46 -17.30 -4.23 -0.12
C PRO A 46 -16.52 -5.29 0.65
N THR A 47 -16.96 -5.60 1.88
CA THR A 47 -16.33 -6.65 2.70
C THR A 47 -16.54 -8.03 2.11
N GLU A 48 -17.59 -8.24 1.30
CA GLU A 48 -17.88 -9.50 0.61
C GLU A 48 -16.78 -9.94 -0.36
N LEU A 49 -15.90 -9.02 -0.79
CA LEU A 49 -14.75 -9.34 -1.63
C LEU A 49 -13.74 -10.25 -0.91
N VAL A 50 -13.80 -10.37 0.42
CA VAL A 50 -13.06 -11.39 1.18
C VAL A 50 -13.31 -12.81 0.67
N ASN A 51 -14.45 -13.07 0.05
CA ASN A 51 -14.78 -14.40 -0.46
C ASN A 51 -13.96 -14.81 -1.70
N LEU A 52 -13.21 -13.89 -2.31
CA LEU A 52 -12.38 -14.12 -3.48
C LEU A 52 -11.05 -14.78 -3.11
N GLN A 53 -11.11 -16.01 -2.58
CA GLN A 53 -9.96 -16.71 -2.00
C GLN A 53 -8.88 -17.13 -3.03
N ALA A 54 -9.19 -17.08 -4.32
CA ALA A 54 -8.23 -17.31 -5.41
C ALA A 54 -7.58 -16.02 -5.93
N LEU A 55 -7.97 -14.85 -5.40
CA LEU A 55 -7.56 -13.56 -5.95
C LEU A 55 -6.09 -13.26 -5.67
N GLU A 56 -5.35 -13.03 -6.75
CA GLU A 56 -3.93 -12.72 -6.71
C GLU A 56 -3.71 -11.23 -6.96
N THR A 57 -4.42 -10.65 -7.93
CA THR A 57 -4.27 -9.23 -8.31
C THR A 57 -5.58 -8.50 -8.10
N PHE A 58 -5.56 -7.47 -7.27
CA PHE A 58 -6.72 -6.64 -6.98
C PHE A 58 -6.41 -5.16 -7.22
N SER A 59 -6.95 -4.64 -8.33
CA SER A 59 -6.62 -3.31 -8.83
C SER A 59 -7.86 -2.40 -8.92
N LEU A 60 -7.82 -1.30 -8.17
CA LEU A 60 -8.87 -0.28 -8.05
C LEU A 60 -8.32 1.14 -8.26
N TRP A 61 -7.14 1.25 -8.87
CA TRP A 61 -6.38 2.48 -9.03
C TRP A 61 -7.19 3.53 -9.79
N VAL A 62 -7.14 4.80 -9.39
CA VAL A 62 -7.86 5.92 -10.05
C VAL A 62 -9.37 5.64 -10.13
N ASN A 63 -10.02 5.83 -8.98
CA ASN A 63 -11.48 5.80 -8.83
C ASN A 63 -11.90 6.88 -7.81
N GLN A 64 -13.14 6.82 -7.33
CA GLN A 64 -13.70 7.73 -6.33
C GLN A 64 -14.15 6.95 -5.08
N LEU A 65 -13.47 5.86 -4.76
CA LEU A 65 -13.83 4.98 -3.63
C LEU A 65 -13.63 5.71 -2.31
N THR A 66 -14.55 5.53 -1.39
CA THR A 66 -14.57 6.16 -0.07
C THR A 66 -14.55 5.10 1.04
N GLY A 67 -14.59 5.53 2.31
CA GLY A 67 -14.57 4.60 3.45
C GLY A 67 -13.20 4.02 3.71
N THR A 68 -13.13 2.97 4.54
CA THR A 68 -11.87 2.38 5.00
C THR A 68 -11.45 1.19 4.16
N ILE A 69 -10.16 0.85 4.18
CA ILE A 69 -9.67 -0.44 3.69
C ILE A 69 -10.23 -1.55 4.61
N PRO A 70 -11.00 -2.53 4.09
CA PRO A 70 -11.55 -3.59 4.92
C PRO A 70 -10.45 -4.47 5.55
N THR A 71 -10.55 -4.74 6.86
CA THR A 71 -9.59 -5.59 7.58
C THR A 71 -9.65 -7.03 7.07
N GLU A 72 -10.81 -7.45 6.57
CA GLU A 72 -11.07 -8.77 6.01
C GLU A 72 -10.19 -9.09 4.79
N LEU A 73 -9.66 -8.07 4.08
CA LEU A 73 -8.72 -8.29 2.98
C LEU A 73 -7.50 -9.08 3.41
N GLY A 74 -7.07 -8.98 4.68
CA GLY A 74 -6.01 -9.80 5.27
C GLY A 74 -6.26 -11.31 5.21
N ASN A 75 -7.49 -11.75 4.92
CA ASN A 75 -7.81 -13.17 4.78
C ASN A 75 -7.60 -13.72 3.35
N ILE A 76 -7.37 -12.87 2.35
CA ILE A 76 -7.12 -13.30 0.96
C ILE A 76 -5.62 -13.57 0.77
N ARG A 77 -5.14 -14.68 1.34
CA ARG A 77 -3.69 -14.98 1.45
C ARG A 77 -2.97 -15.21 0.12
N THR A 78 -3.72 -15.32 -0.97
CA THR A 78 -3.25 -15.47 -2.35
C THR A 78 -2.84 -14.15 -3.00
N LEU A 79 -3.23 -13.00 -2.42
CA LEU A 79 -2.91 -11.68 -2.97
C LEU A 79 -1.40 -11.46 -3.14
N ASN A 80 -1.01 -11.15 -4.37
CA ASN A 80 0.34 -10.74 -4.77
C ASN A 80 0.44 -9.23 -5.02
N SER A 81 -0.66 -8.57 -5.40
CA SER A 81 -0.66 -7.15 -5.77
C SER A 81 -1.98 -6.51 -5.39
N LEU A 82 -1.90 -5.40 -4.64
CA LEU A 82 -3.04 -4.62 -4.18
C LEU A 82 -2.79 -3.14 -4.50
N THR A 83 -3.60 -2.58 -5.39
CA THR A 83 -3.40 -1.25 -5.97
C THR A 83 -4.65 -0.39 -5.82
N PHE A 84 -4.73 0.34 -4.70
CA PHE A 84 -5.89 1.17 -4.33
C PHE A 84 -5.59 2.67 -4.36
N GLY A 85 -4.45 3.07 -4.94
CA GLY A 85 -4.08 4.48 -5.00
C GLY A 85 -5.01 5.34 -5.86
N PHE A 86 -4.93 6.66 -5.68
CA PHE A 86 -5.79 7.65 -6.34
C PHE A 86 -7.28 7.39 -6.09
N ASN A 87 -7.66 7.39 -4.81
CA ASN A 87 -9.03 7.26 -4.33
C ASN A 87 -9.27 8.24 -3.17
N PHE A 88 -10.40 8.12 -2.49
CA PHE A 88 -10.76 8.89 -1.29
C PHE A 88 -10.86 7.98 -0.05
N LEU A 89 -10.03 6.94 0.02
CA LEU A 89 -10.03 6.01 1.17
C LEU A 89 -9.54 6.73 2.43
N THR A 90 -10.18 6.47 3.55
CA THR A 90 -9.91 7.09 4.86
C THR A 90 -9.57 6.03 5.92
N GLY A 91 -9.25 6.48 7.12
CA GLY A 91 -8.92 5.61 8.26
C GLY A 91 -7.50 5.07 8.20
N SER A 92 -7.18 4.16 9.11
CA SER A 92 -5.84 3.59 9.24
C SER A 92 -5.58 2.44 8.27
N ILE A 93 -4.30 2.23 7.94
CA ILE A 93 -3.85 1.01 7.26
C ILE A 93 -4.13 -0.19 8.19
N PRO A 94 -4.92 -1.20 7.77
CA PRO A 94 -5.24 -2.34 8.61
C PRO A 94 -4.00 -3.18 8.96
N THR A 95 -3.83 -3.50 10.24
CA THR A 95 -2.75 -4.39 10.70
C THR A 95 -2.89 -5.80 10.12
N GLU A 96 -4.10 -6.21 9.77
CA GLU A 96 -4.46 -7.50 9.20
C GLU A 96 -3.81 -7.74 7.82
N LEU A 97 -3.42 -6.67 7.11
CA LEU A 97 -2.66 -6.80 5.87
C LEU A 97 -1.36 -7.58 6.08
N GLN A 98 -0.81 -7.62 7.31
CA GLN A 98 0.35 -8.45 7.66
C GLN A 98 0.20 -9.94 7.29
N ASN A 99 -1.02 -10.43 7.11
CA ASN A 99 -1.32 -11.83 6.80
C ASN A 99 -1.10 -12.17 5.31
N LEU A 100 -0.93 -11.16 4.44
CA LEU A 100 -0.78 -11.33 2.99
C LEU A 100 0.66 -11.71 2.61
N LYS A 101 1.09 -12.93 2.99
CA LYS A 101 2.49 -13.36 2.86
C LYS A 101 3.03 -13.41 1.43
N ALA A 102 2.15 -13.51 0.44
CA ALA A 102 2.49 -13.50 -0.97
C ALA A 102 2.56 -12.09 -1.57
N LEU A 103 2.17 -11.04 -0.83
CA LEU A 103 2.07 -9.69 -1.35
C LEU A 103 3.45 -9.15 -1.72
N GLN A 104 3.59 -8.73 -2.98
CA GLN A 104 4.78 -8.15 -3.57
C GLN A 104 4.64 -6.63 -3.75
N LEU A 105 3.41 -6.16 -4.02
CA LEU A 105 3.12 -4.76 -4.28
C LEU A 105 1.93 -4.28 -3.44
N LEU A 106 2.15 -3.21 -2.67
CA LEU A 106 1.12 -2.51 -1.92
C LEU A 106 1.12 -1.03 -2.30
N TYR A 107 0.13 -0.63 -3.11
CA TYR A 107 -0.05 0.76 -3.53
C TYR A 107 -1.30 1.36 -2.88
N LEU A 108 -1.08 2.27 -1.94
CA LEU A 108 -2.11 3.03 -1.25
C LEU A 108 -1.96 4.55 -1.44
N SER A 109 -1.06 4.98 -2.33
CA SER A 109 -0.74 6.39 -2.56
C SER A 109 -1.95 7.23 -2.97
N ASN A 110 -1.92 8.53 -2.71
CA ASN A 110 -2.99 9.45 -3.12
C ASN A 110 -4.37 9.04 -2.56
N ASN A 111 -4.46 8.97 -1.24
CA ASN A 111 -5.70 8.73 -0.49
C ASN A 111 -5.78 9.71 0.70
N GLN A 112 -6.70 9.46 1.63
CA GLN A 112 -6.87 10.23 2.86
C GLN A 112 -6.62 9.35 4.10
N LEU A 113 -5.68 8.38 3.98
CA LEU A 113 -5.36 7.47 5.07
C LEU A 113 -4.68 8.21 6.22
N THR A 114 -5.04 7.86 7.46
CA THR A 114 -4.58 8.51 8.68
C THR A 114 -3.95 7.52 9.65
N GLY A 115 -3.35 8.03 10.73
CA GLY A 115 -2.74 7.18 11.76
C GLY A 115 -1.36 6.67 11.37
N PRO A 116 -0.76 5.80 12.22
CA PRO A 116 0.60 5.32 12.02
C PRO A 116 0.71 4.28 10.92
N ILE A 117 1.91 4.18 10.35
CA ILE A 117 2.31 3.00 9.57
C ILE A 117 2.40 1.81 10.52
N PRO A 118 1.65 0.70 10.30
CA PRO A 118 1.71 -0.44 11.19
C PRO A 118 3.09 -1.13 11.16
N PRO A 119 3.77 -1.34 12.30
CA PRO A 119 5.02 -2.11 12.35
C PRO A 119 4.83 -3.55 11.87
N GLU A 120 3.60 -4.09 11.95
CA GLU A 120 3.23 -5.42 11.46
C GLU A 120 3.45 -5.62 9.96
N LEU A 121 3.51 -4.55 9.16
CA LEU A 121 3.79 -4.63 7.72
C LEU A 121 5.16 -5.28 7.44
N GLN A 122 6.09 -5.24 8.40
CA GLN A 122 7.36 -5.97 8.29
C GLN A 122 7.16 -7.47 7.97
N LYS A 123 6.03 -8.07 8.39
CA LYS A 123 5.77 -9.50 8.16
C LYS A 123 5.44 -9.84 6.69
N LEU A 124 5.36 -8.84 5.81
CA LEU A 124 5.21 -8.98 4.36
C LEU A 124 6.58 -9.22 3.70
N GLN A 125 7.16 -10.39 3.96
CA GLN A 125 8.54 -10.71 3.59
C GLN A 125 8.75 -10.85 2.07
N ALA A 126 7.68 -10.96 1.29
CA ALA A 126 7.69 -10.95 -0.17
C ALA A 126 7.58 -9.55 -0.79
N LEU A 127 7.30 -8.52 0.02
CA LEU A 127 7.01 -7.18 -0.48
C LEU A 127 8.25 -6.54 -1.10
N MET A 128 8.08 -6.07 -2.33
CA MET A 128 9.08 -5.34 -3.09
C MET A 128 8.77 -3.84 -3.04
N GLY A 129 7.50 -3.46 -3.23
CA GLY A 129 7.10 -2.06 -3.28
C GLY A 129 6.06 -1.70 -2.23
N LEU A 130 6.36 -0.68 -1.41
CA LEU A 130 5.46 -0.08 -0.44
C LEU A 130 5.26 1.40 -0.76
N TYR A 131 4.07 1.73 -1.28
CA TYR A 131 3.72 3.07 -1.75
C TYR A 131 2.58 3.64 -0.89
N LEU A 132 2.93 4.56 0.00
CA LEU A 132 2.03 5.20 0.97
C LEU A 132 2.03 6.73 0.85
N ASP A 133 2.68 7.27 -0.18
CA ASP A 133 2.84 8.69 -0.46
C ASP A 133 1.50 9.41 -0.71
N PHE A 134 1.46 10.71 -0.45
CA PHE A 134 0.24 11.54 -0.58
C PHE A 134 -0.94 10.99 0.24
N ASN A 135 -0.73 10.90 1.55
CA ASN A 135 -1.74 10.55 2.54
C ASN A 135 -1.66 11.51 3.74
N GLN A 136 -2.31 11.16 4.84
CA GLN A 136 -2.29 11.91 6.11
C GLN A 136 -1.72 11.04 7.23
N LEU A 137 -0.77 10.16 6.91
CA LEU A 137 -0.16 9.24 7.88
C LEU A 137 0.68 10.02 8.88
N THR A 138 0.62 9.61 10.14
CA THR A 138 1.24 10.30 11.29
C THR A 138 2.17 9.38 12.06
N GLY A 139 2.92 9.93 13.02
CA GLY A 139 3.81 9.15 13.87
C GLY A 139 5.14 8.78 13.19
N PRO A 140 5.98 7.99 13.87
CA PRO A 140 7.30 7.65 13.36
C PRO A 140 7.25 6.60 12.25
N ILE A 141 8.29 6.60 11.41
CA ILE A 141 8.58 5.46 10.55
C ILE A 141 8.97 4.28 11.45
N PRO A 142 8.28 3.13 11.39
CA PRO A 142 8.61 1.99 12.24
C PRO A 142 9.99 1.43 11.93
N THR A 143 10.78 1.13 12.96
CA THR A 143 12.12 0.52 12.82
C THR A 143 12.02 -0.86 12.19
N GLU A 144 10.89 -1.55 12.40
CA GLU A 144 10.61 -2.89 11.89
C GLU A 144 10.60 -2.95 10.36
N LEU A 145 10.36 -1.84 9.65
CA LEU A 145 10.43 -1.80 8.18
C LEU A 145 11.82 -2.20 7.67
N GLY A 146 12.89 -2.01 8.45
CA GLY A 146 14.25 -2.48 8.14
C GLY A 146 14.40 -4.01 8.03
N ASN A 147 13.37 -4.78 8.40
CA ASN A 147 13.34 -6.24 8.27
C ASN A 147 12.81 -6.73 6.91
N MET A 148 12.36 -5.84 6.02
CA MET A 148 11.74 -6.20 4.74
C MET A 148 12.79 -6.38 3.64
N LYS A 149 13.55 -7.48 3.67
CA LYS A 149 14.77 -7.68 2.86
C LYS A 149 14.58 -7.69 1.34
N LEU A 150 13.35 -7.81 0.86
CA LEU A 150 13.02 -7.76 -0.57
C LEU A 150 12.54 -6.39 -1.05
N LEU A 151 12.34 -5.44 -0.14
CA LEU A 151 11.84 -4.11 -0.46
C LEU A 151 12.86 -3.37 -1.34
N ASN A 152 12.41 -2.93 -2.52
CA ASN A 152 13.18 -2.09 -3.42
C ASN A 152 12.67 -0.64 -3.42
N SER A 153 11.36 -0.41 -3.31
CA SER A 153 10.80 0.93 -3.30
C SER A 153 10.00 1.21 -2.03
N LEU A 154 10.39 2.28 -1.32
CA LEU A 154 9.71 2.79 -0.14
C LEU A 154 9.32 4.26 -0.37
N MET A 155 8.05 4.51 -0.63
CA MET A 155 7.51 5.85 -0.93
C MET A 155 6.59 6.30 0.19
N LEU A 156 7.07 7.22 1.02
CA LEU A 156 6.38 7.78 2.19
C LEU A 156 6.21 9.31 2.09
N ALA A 157 6.56 9.90 0.95
CA ALA A 157 6.51 11.32 0.72
C ALA A 157 5.12 11.93 0.92
N ASN A 158 5.05 13.22 1.23
CA ASN A 158 3.80 13.98 1.34
C ASN A 158 2.83 13.34 2.37
N ASN A 159 3.32 13.21 3.60
CA ASN A 159 2.55 12.73 4.76
C ASN A 159 2.81 13.66 5.96
N GLN A 160 2.43 13.24 7.16
CA GLN A 160 2.65 13.94 8.43
C GLN A 160 3.53 13.10 9.37
N LEU A 161 4.47 12.33 8.81
CA LEU A 161 5.36 11.45 9.58
C LEU A 161 6.33 12.28 10.42
N THR A 162 6.57 11.87 11.65
CA THR A 162 7.38 12.59 12.64
C THR A 162 8.58 11.74 13.11
N GLY A 163 9.45 12.34 13.92
CA GLY A 163 10.61 11.62 14.48
C GLY A 163 11.76 11.48 13.50
N GLN A 164 12.71 10.62 13.83
CA GLN A 164 13.94 10.43 13.06
C GLN A 164 13.77 9.36 11.98
N ILE A 165 14.62 9.40 10.96
CA ILE A 165 14.79 8.26 10.04
C ILE A 165 15.40 7.10 10.84
N PRO A 166 14.77 5.92 10.90
CA PRO A 166 15.34 4.75 11.57
C PRO A 166 16.64 4.29 10.89
N SER A 167 17.70 4.04 11.66
CA SER A 167 18.95 3.50 11.11
C SER A 167 18.76 2.09 10.54
N GLU A 168 17.74 1.36 11.01
CA GLU A 168 17.37 0.04 10.51
C GLU A 168 16.97 0.04 9.03
N LEU A 169 16.56 1.18 8.46
CA LEU A 169 16.33 1.29 7.02
C LEU A 169 17.60 0.99 6.22
N GLY A 170 18.79 1.24 6.77
CA GLY A 170 20.07 0.85 6.16
C GLY A 170 20.25 -0.66 5.95
N ASN A 171 19.39 -1.49 6.56
CA ASN A 171 19.40 -2.94 6.35
C ASN A 171 18.66 -3.40 5.08
N LEU A 172 18.05 -2.48 4.32
CA LEU A 172 17.27 -2.76 3.11
C LEU A 172 18.17 -2.82 1.88
N GLN A 173 18.97 -3.88 1.78
CA GLN A 173 20.02 -4.02 0.76
C GLN A 173 19.54 -4.06 -0.71
N LYS A 174 18.23 -4.16 -0.93
CA LYS A 174 17.61 -4.10 -2.27
C LYS A 174 16.97 -2.75 -2.60
N LEU A 175 16.98 -1.80 -1.67
CA LEU A 175 16.31 -0.52 -1.82
C LEU A 175 16.97 0.30 -2.94
N ASP A 176 16.19 0.65 -3.97
CA ASP A 176 16.57 1.51 -5.08
C ASP A 176 15.95 2.91 -4.96
N ILE A 177 14.79 3.03 -4.31
CA ILE A 177 14.05 4.28 -4.14
C ILE A 177 13.63 4.43 -2.69
N LEU A 178 14.07 5.54 -2.07
CA LEU A 178 13.62 6.00 -0.77
C LEU A 178 13.10 7.44 -0.88
N GLN A 179 11.79 7.61 -0.73
CA GLN A 179 11.16 8.93 -0.77
C GLN A 179 10.52 9.28 0.57
N LEU A 180 11.05 10.30 1.23
CA LEU A 180 10.60 10.78 2.54
C LEU A 180 10.27 12.28 2.53
N GLU A 181 10.30 12.94 1.36
CA GLU A 181 10.10 14.37 1.24
C GLU A 181 8.71 14.83 1.73
N ASN A 182 8.60 16.10 2.12
CA ASN A 182 7.36 16.72 2.59
C ASN A 182 6.72 15.94 3.74
N ASN A 183 7.47 15.80 4.84
CA ASN A 183 7.03 15.23 6.11
C ASN A 183 7.45 16.15 7.27
N GLN A 184 7.36 15.67 8.51
CA GLN A 184 7.78 16.38 9.72
C GLN A 184 8.94 15.63 10.40
N LEU A 185 9.81 14.99 9.61
CA LEU A 185 10.95 14.24 10.12
C LEU A 185 12.03 15.19 10.64
N THR A 186 12.71 14.77 11.70
CA THR A 186 13.72 15.56 12.42
C THR A 186 15.01 14.78 12.66
N GLY A 187 16.02 15.44 13.24
CA GLY A 187 17.30 14.83 13.58
C GLY A 187 18.26 14.75 12.41
N GLN A 188 19.29 13.92 12.55
CA GLN A 188 20.33 13.71 11.55
C GLN A 188 19.95 12.59 10.58
N ILE A 189 20.53 12.60 9.39
CA ILE A 189 20.41 11.50 8.43
C ILE A 189 21.32 10.35 8.93
N PRO A 190 20.79 9.16 9.25
CA PRO A 190 21.59 8.06 9.78
C PRO A 190 22.73 7.67 8.84
N THR A 191 23.91 7.41 9.39
CA THR A 191 25.07 6.97 8.60
C THR A 191 24.83 5.66 7.86
N GLU A 192 23.93 4.82 8.38
CA GLU A 192 23.52 3.53 7.84
C GLU A 192 22.80 3.64 6.48
N VAL A 193 22.32 4.83 6.11
CA VAL A 193 21.83 5.09 4.73
C VAL A 193 22.93 4.81 3.70
N GLN A 194 24.21 4.94 4.08
CA GLN A 194 25.35 4.60 3.22
C GLN A 194 25.47 3.10 2.91
N ASN A 195 24.80 2.23 3.68
CA ASN A 195 24.76 0.78 3.43
C ASN A 195 23.79 0.39 2.31
N LEU A 196 23.02 1.33 1.77
CA LEU A 196 22.05 1.10 0.70
C LEU A 196 22.75 1.18 -0.67
N GLU A 197 23.55 0.16 -0.99
CA GLU A 197 24.42 0.15 -2.19
C GLU A 197 23.66 0.22 -3.53
N LEU A 198 22.38 -0.14 -3.55
CA LEU A 198 21.53 -0.10 -4.75
C LEU A 198 20.69 1.18 -4.86
N LEU A 199 20.78 2.10 -3.90
CA LEU A 199 19.94 3.29 -3.85
C LEU A 199 20.25 4.24 -5.01
N GLN A 200 19.25 4.48 -5.85
CA GLN A 200 19.33 5.36 -7.03
C GLN A 200 18.65 6.71 -6.78
N SER A 201 17.61 6.72 -5.95
CA SER A 201 16.85 7.92 -5.62
C SER A 201 16.65 8.04 -4.11
N LEU A 202 17.12 9.15 -3.55
CA LEU A 202 16.89 9.55 -2.17
C LEU A 202 16.35 10.98 -2.14
N THR A 203 15.10 11.15 -1.71
CA THR A 203 14.46 12.46 -1.59
C THR A 203 14.04 12.71 -0.14
N LEU A 204 14.50 13.84 0.40
CA LEU A 204 14.42 14.18 1.83
C LEU A 204 13.95 15.63 2.07
N ASP A 205 13.72 16.41 1.01
CA ASP A 205 13.36 17.82 1.10
C ASP A 205 12.01 18.03 1.81
N GLY A 206 11.73 19.25 2.26
CA GLY A 206 10.47 19.53 2.97
C GLY A 206 10.35 18.80 4.33
N ASN A 207 11.47 18.54 5.00
CA ASN A 207 11.57 18.04 6.37
C ASN A 207 12.35 19.02 7.26
N ALA A 208 12.53 18.69 8.55
CA ALA A 208 13.23 19.49 9.55
C ALA A 208 14.52 18.81 10.03
N PHE A 209 15.36 18.34 9.09
CA PHE A 209 16.64 17.69 9.41
C PHE A 209 17.70 18.68 9.90
N ASP A 210 18.50 18.24 10.87
CA ASP A 210 19.67 18.94 11.37
C ASP A 210 20.88 18.69 10.46
N SER A 211 21.92 19.52 10.58
CA SER A 211 23.21 19.21 9.95
C SER A 211 23.83 17.95 10.56
N ASN A 212 24.34 17.05 9.71
CA ASN A 212 25.16 15.92 10.14
C ASN A 212 26.47 16.37 10.81
#